data_AF-A2HJE1-F1
#
_entry.id   AF-A2HJE1-F1
#
_cell.length_a   1.000
_cell.length_b   1.000
_cell.length_c   1.000
_cell.angle_alpha   90.00
_cell.angle_beta   90.00
_cell.angle_gamma   90.00
#
_symmetry.space_group_name_H-M   'P 1'
#
loop_
_entity.id
_entity.type
_entity.pdbx_description
1 polymer ?
#
loop_
_entity_poly.entity_id
_entity_poly.type
_entity_poly.pdbx_seq_one_letter_code
_entity_poly.pdbx_strand_id
1 'polypeptide(L)'
;QEIVTAFGGNTECKKKNSRGGSGGYISGTIILSKRTTTFFTIGGRGIYTYKITEEQTERCYIQENMVAGGYGGGGYAANWYRNEVDNGSGSGGGQTCVKFEKNDLWHRVIVSGGGGGSDNSASVNTEFRGPDDGSGGSGGGIISQGYWVDGKYNGERLANSSFGFSFGYGESARQYSSLHEHGVKSADGTSDRPGAGAGWFGGFAGLNRNGGSGGGSSWALTKALDYPSGNITVYDSFYKNIGSQPYAFNSSDGYFFNDIRNYAGIWEGNGQLILTILDTLKCPTFYSSYIPSSILFTFIILD
;
A
#
# COMPACT_ATOMS: atom_id res chain seq x y z
N GLN A 1 1.45 17.92 11.12
CA GLN A 1 0.21 17.79 11.92
C GLN A 1 -0.97 18.45 11.23
N GLU A 2 -0.84 19.68 10.70
CA GLU A 2 -1.93 20.35 9.93
C GLU A 2 -2.42 19.56 8.71
N ILE A 3 -1.54 19.01 7.86
CA ILE A 3 -1.97 18.24 6.66
C ILE A 3 -2.69 16.95 7.04
N VAL A 4 -2.14 16.17 7.96
CA VAL A 4 -2.78 14.94 8.47
C VAL A 4 -4.15 15.28 9.07
N THR A 5 -4.26 16.38 9.84
CA THR A 5 -5.55 16.84 10.39
C THR A 5 -6.51 17.32 9.30
N ALA A 6 -6.01 18.06 8.30
CA ALA A 6 -6.79 18.62 7.20
C ALA A 6 -7.39 17.55 6.27
N PHE A 7 -6.77 16.37 6.20
CA PHE A 7 -7.24 15.24 5.40
C PHE A 7 -7.71 14.05 6.25
N GLY A 8 -8.18 14.29 7.48
CA GLY A 8 -8.80 13.25 8.31
C GLY A 8 -7.87 12.12 8.76
N GLY A 9 -6.56 12.31 8.59
CA GLY A 9 -5.54 11.44 9.12
C GLY A 9 -5.50 11.46 10.64
N ASN A 10 -5.22 10.31 11.23
CA ASN A 10 -5.26 10.14 12.67
C ASN A 10 -3.97 10.72 13.28
N THR A 11 -4.03 11.98 13.72
CA THR A 11 -2.94 12.64 14.48
C THR A 11 -2.85 12.18 15.93
N GLU A 12 -3.80 11.34 16.37
CA GLU A 12 -3.87 10.78 17.70
C GLU A 12 -3.52 9.29 17.71
N CYS A 13 -2.60 8.90 18.59
CA CYS A 13 -2.31 7.50 18.84
C CYS A 13 -3.52 6.86 19.54
N LYS A 14 -4.34 6.14 18.76
CA LYS A 14 -5.49 5.38 19.26
C LYS A 14 -4.97 4.09 19.89
N LYS A 15 -5.08 3.99 21.22
CA LYS A 15 -4.78 2.77 21.98
C LYS A 15 -5.91 1.75 21.83
N LYS A 16 -5.98 1.13 20.65
CA LYS A 16 -6.97 0.10 20.28
C LYS A 16 -6.22 -1.09 19.68
N ASN A 17 -6.65 -2.30 20.03
CA ASN A 17 -6.10 -3.55 19.49
C ASN A 17 -6.70 -3.91 18.13
N SER A 18 -6.07 -4.88 17.45
CA SER A 18 -6.60 -5.59 16.27
C SER A 18 -7.19 -4.66 15.23
N ARG A 19 -6.46 -3.58 14.92
CA ARG A 19 -6.82 -2.66 13.84
C ARG A 19 -5.91 -2.93 12.65
N GLY A 20 -6.47 -3.11 11.46
CA GLY A 20 -5.68 -3.07 10.22
C GLY A 20 -4.89 -1.75 10.16
N GLY A 21 -3.77 -1.66 9.47
CA GLY A 21 -2.99 -0.44 9.37
C GLY A 21 -3.69 0.65 8.55
N SER A 22 -3.34 1.91 8.83
CA SER A 22 -3.70 3.05 7.98
C SER A 22 -2.96 3.05 6.65
N GLY A 23 -3.57 3.64 5.63
CA GLY A 23 -2.87 4.07 4.42
C GLY A 23 -2.08 5.36 4.61
N GLY A 24 -1.70 5.94 3.48
CA GLY A 24 -0.76 7.03 3.37
C GLY A 24 -1.27 8.25 2.65
N TYR A 25 -0.61 9.36 2.93
CA TYR A 25 -0.65 10.56 2.12
C TYR A 25 0.71 10.79 1.47
N ILE A 26 0.74 11.10 0.19
CA ILE A 26 1.92 11.68 -0.44
C ILE A 26 1.53 12.82 -1.37
N SER A 27 2.32 13.89 -1.35
CA SER A 27 2.16 15.02 -2.26
C SER A 27 3.49 15.48 -2.79
N GLY A 28 3.47 16.09 -3.97
CA GLY A 28 4.63 16.75 -4.55
C GLY A 28 4.24 17.69 -5.67
N THR A 29 5.18 18.54 -6.04
CA THR A 29 5.04 19.51 -7.12
C THR A 29 5.92 19.12 -8.29
N ILE A 30 5.38 19.12 -9.50
CA ILE A 30 6.10 18.76 -10.72
C ILE A 30 5.87 19.79 -11.84
N ILE A 31 6.93 20.11 -12.56
CA ILE A 31 6.89 20.91 -13.78
C ILE A 31 6.88 19.95 -14.97
N LEU A 32 5.81 19.95 -15.77
CA LEU A 32 5.74 19.15 -17.00
C LEU A 32 6.07 20.03 -18.20
N SER A 33 7.27 19.85 -18.77
CA SER A 33 7.77 20.66 -19.90
C SER A 33 7.14 20.29 -21.25
N LYS A 34 6.52 19.12 -21.35
CA LYS A 34 5.84 18.61 -22.55
C LYS A 34 4.45 18.08 -22.20
N ARG A 35 3.62 17.87 -23.23
CA ARG A 35 2.32 17.19 -23.06
C ARG A 35 2.56 15.76 -22.59
N THR A 36 1.99 15.41 -21.44
CA THR A 36 2.17 14.09 -20.81
C THR A 36 0.82 13.42 -20.60
N THR A 37 0.66 12.21 -21.16
CA THR A 37 -0.49 11.37 -20.85
C THR A 37 -0.32 10.80 -19.46
N THR A 38 -1.35 10.94 -18.61
CA THR A 38 -1.28 10.55 -17.20
C THR A 38 -2.38 9.53 -16.88
N PHE A 39 -2.03 8.49 -16.13
CA PHE A 39 -2.96 7.49 -15.63
C PHE A 39 -2.97 7.46 -14.11
N PHE A 40 -4.11 7.10 -13.54
CA PHE A 40 -4.31 7.07 -12.10
C PHE A 40 -4.81 5.69 -11.67
N THR A 41 -4.27 5.19 -10.57
CA THR A 41 -4.87 4.12 -9.79
C THR A 41 -5.30 4.74 -8.48
N ILE A 42 -6.58 4.60 -8.13
CA ILE A 42 -7.13 5.08 -6.86
C ILE A 42 -7.32 3.87 -5.95
N GLY A 43 -6.51 3.77 -4.91
CA GLY A 43 -6.42 2.64 -4.01
C GLY A 43 -7.72 2.41 -3.24
N GLY A 44 -8.07 1.14 -3.08
CA GLY A 44 -9.18 0.73 -2.22
C GLY A 44 -8.70 0.42 -0.81
N ARG A 45 -9.54 0.68 0.18
CA ARG A 45 -9.29 0.21 1.56
C ARG A 45 -9.35 -1.32 1.65
N GLY A 46 -8.61 -1.88 2.60
CA GLY A 46 -8.83 -3.26 3.07
C GLY A 46 -10.19 -3.39 3.77
N ILE A 47 -10.67 -4.62 3.90
CA ILE A 47 -11.94 -4.92 4.59
C ILE A 47 -11.75 -6.03 5.59
N TYR A 48 -12.57 -6.01 6.64
CA TYR A 48 -12.65 -7.07 7.64
C TYR A 48 -13.97 -7.81 7.48
N THR A 49 -13.94 -9.09 7.10
CA THR A 49 -15.14 -9.92 6.91
C THR A 49 -14.74 -11.40 6.74
N TYR A 50 -15.72 -12.26 6.49
CA TYR A 50 -15.56 -13.63 6.01
C TYR A 50 -16.39 -13.85 4.74
N LYS A 51 -16.14 -14.95 4.01
CA LYS A 51 -16.92 -15.35 2.83
C LYS A 51 -17.65 -16.68 3.00
N ILE A 52 -17.10 -17.61 3.75
CA ILE A 52 -17.70 -18.90 4.06
C ILE A 52 -17.67 -19.17 5.56
N THR A 53 -18.60 -19.99 6.05
CA THR A 53 -18.70 -20.36 7.47
C THR A 53 -17.77 -21.54 7.79
N GLU A 54 -16.47 -21.37 7.58
CA GLU A 54 -15.43 -22.36 7.84
C GLU A 54 -14.19 -21.68 8.48
N GLU A 55 -13.46 -22.42 9.30
CA GLU A 55 -12.12 -22.04 9.75
C GLU A 55 -11.14 -23.20 9.56
N GLN A 56 -9.86 -22.89 9.34
CA GLN A 56 -8.73 -23.84 9.37
C GLN A 56 -8.74 -24.94 8.28
N THR A 57 -9.57 -24.80 7.24
CA THR A 57 -9.60 -25.72 6.10
C THR A 57 -8.77 -25.18 4.93
N GLU A 58 -8.35 -26.05 4.00
CA GLU A 58 -7.72 -25.61 2.74
C GLU A 58 -8.62 -24.65 1.95
N ARG A 59 -9.95 -24.82 2.08
CA ARG A 59 -10.94 -23.94 1.44
C ARG A 59 -10.83 -22.50 1.91
N CYS A 60 -10.31 -22.24 3.11
CA CYS A 60 -10.09 -20.89 3.63
C CYS A 60 -8.99 -20.11 2.88
N TYR A 61 -8.15 -20.81 2.11
CA TYR A 61 -7.04 -20.25 1.34
C TYR A 61 -7.25 -20.36 -0.18
N ILE A 62 -8.44 -20.82 -0.61
CA ILE A 62 -8.86 -20.75 -2.01
C ILE A 62 -9.28 -19.31 -2.30
N GLN A 63 -8.70 -18.70 -3.34
CA GLN A 63 -8.85 -17.28 -3.66
C GLN A 63 -10.32 -16.82 -3.70
N GLU A 64 -11.23 -17.63 -4.24
CA GLU A 64 -12.66 -17.28 -4.30
C GLU A 64 -13.29 -17.13 -2.90
N ASN A 65 -12.80 -17.89 -1.91
CA ASN A 65 -13.26 -17.87 -0.52
C ASN A 65 -12.45 -16.90 0.36
N MET A 66 -11.35 -16.33 -0.13
CA MET A 66 -10.55 -15.36 0.62
C MET A 66 -11.16 -13.95 0.59
N VAL A 67 -10.91 -13.17 1.63
CA VAL A 67 -11.32 -11.77 1.71
C VAL A 67 -10.42 -10.94 0.80
N ALA A 68 -11.02 -10.28 -0.20
CA ALA A 68 -10.26 -9.53 -1.18
C ALA A 68 -9.55 -8.32 -0.55
N GLY A 69 -8.30 -8.10 -0.96
CA GLY A 69 -7.58 -6.87 -0.66
C GLY A 69 -8.15 -5.66 -1.42
N GLY A 70 -7.76 -4.48 -0.96
CA GLY A 70 -8.10 -3.22 -1.61
C GLY A 70 -7.61 -3.15 -3.06
N TYR A 71 -8.42 -2.53 -3.93
CA TYR A 71 -8.04 -2.29 -5.32
C TYR A 71 -6.71 -1.53 -5.39
N GLY A 72 -5.86 -1.88 -6.35
CA GLY A 72 -4.48 -1.39 -6.37
C GLY A 72 -3.48 -2.38 -5.75
N GLY A 73 -3.83 -3.66 -5.60
CA GLY A 73 -2.88 -4.72 -5.28
C GLY A 73 -2.76 -5.08 -3.80
N GLY A 74 -3.74 -4.70 -2.98
CA GLY A 74 -3.79 -5.13 -1.57
C GLY A 74 -3.85 -6.65 -1.46
N GLY A 75 -3.16 -7.20 -0.47
CA GLY A 75 -3.14 -8.63 -0.17
C GLY A 75 -4.48 -9.13 0.36
N TYR A 76 -4.81 -10.37 0.02
CA TYR A 76 -6.04 -11.02 0.47
C TYR A 76 -5.87 -11.56 1.89
N ALA A 77 -6.92 -11.49 2.71
CA ALA A 77 -6.98 -12.19 3.98
C ALA A 77 -7.53 -13.61 3.77
N ALA A 78 -7.12 -14.54 4.62
CA ALA A 78 -7.72 -15.88 4.64
C ALA A 78 -9.16 -15.80 5.17
N ASN A 79 -9.99 -16.79 4.81
CA ASN A 79 -11.29 -16.92 5.42
C ASN A 79 -11.16 -17.39 6.88
N TRP A 80 -11.95 -16.81 7.76
CA TRP A 80 -12.07 -17.30 9.12
C TRP A 80 -13.48 -17.07 9.66
N TYR A 81 -14.09 -18.15 10.17
CA TYR A 81 -15.39 -18.11 10.83
C TYR A 81 -15.43 -19.20 11.88
N ARG A 82 -15.38 -18.83 13.16
CA ARG A 82 -15.59 -19.76 14.27
C ARG A 82 -17.07 -19.80 14.68
N ASN A 83 -17.69 -18.63 14.86
CA ASN A 83 -19.10 -18.48 15.21
C ASN A 83 -19.60 -17.05 14.91
N GLU A 84 -20.85 -16.74 15.21
CA GLU A 84 -21.48 -15.44 14.90
C GLU A 84 -20.83 -14.22 15.59
N VAL A 85 -20.14 -14.42 16.72
CA VAL A 85 -19.49 -13.33 17.47
C VAL A 85 -17.97 -13.29 17.26
N ASP A 86 -17.39 -14.35 16.70
CA ASP A 86 -15.95 -14.55 16.53
C ASP A 86 -15.68 -15.04 15.10
N ASN A 87 -15.53 -14.08 14.18
CA ASN A 87 -15.37 -14.33 12.75
C ASN A 87 -14.72 -13.15 12.03
N GLY A 88 -14.17 -13.46 10.85
CA GLY A 88 -13.59 -12.51 9.90
C GLY A 88 -12.09 -12.31 10.05
N SER A 89 -11.45 -11.92 8.95
CA SER A 89 -10.03 -11.52 8.93
C SER A 89 -9.87 -10.26 8.09
N GLY A 90 -8.88 -9.43 8.40
CA GLY A 90 -8.61 -8.16 7.73
C GLY A 90 -7.73 -8.28 6.48
N SER A 91 -8.19 -7.77 5.33
CA SER A 91 -7.38 -7.68 4.12
C SER A 91 -6.54 -6.40 4.07
N GLY A 92 -5.51 -6.38 3.22
CA GLY A 92 -4.64 -5.23 3.06
C GLY A 92 -5.23 -4.16 2.14
N GLY A 93 -4.88 -2.90 2.39
CA GLY A 93 -5.22 -1.78 1.50
C GLY A 93 -4.40 -1.79 0.21
N GLY A 94 -4.99 -1.25 -0.86
CA GLY A 94 -4.29 -1.03 -2.12
C GLY A 94 -3.54 0.30 -2.14
N GLN A 95 -2.78 0.52 -3.21
CA GLN A 95 -2.00 1.74 -3.42
C GLN A 95 -2.70 2.70 -4.39
N THR A 96 -2.58 3.99 -4.12
CA THR A 96 -2.92 5.06 -5.04
C THR A 96 -1.66 5.57 -5.72
N CYS A 97 -1.67 5.66 -7.06
CA CYS A 97 -0.53 6.18 -7.81
C CYS A 97 -0.90 6.97 -9.06
N VAL A 98 0.08 7.77 -9.48
CA VAL A 98 0.14 8.44 -10.78
C VAL A 98 1.16 7.71 -11.66
N LYS A 99 0.84 7.54 -12.93
CA LYS A 99 1.74 7.03 -13.97
C LYS A 99 1.78 7.97 -15.16
N PHE A 100 2.93 8.06 -15.83
CA PHE A 100 3.07 8.84 -17.07
C PHE A 100 3.36 7.94 -18.27
N GLU A 101 2.90 8.35 -19.45
CA GLU A 101 3.12 7.70 -20.75
C GLU A 101 2.42 6.34 -20.94
N LYS A 102 2.53 5.42 -19.98
CA LYS A 102 1.89 4.09 -20.03
C LYS A 102 1.18 3.73 -18.72
N ASN A 103 0.11 2.94 -18.84
CA ASN A 103 -0.63 2.43 -17.69
C ASN A 103 -0.08 1.08 -17.23
N ASP A 104 1.12 1.07 -16.66
CA ASP A 104 1.74 -0.11 -16.05
C ASP A 104 2.45 0.25 -14.73
N LEU A 105 3.10 -0.72 -14.10
CA LEU A 105 3.76 -0.53 -12.81
C LEU A 105 5.09 0.22 -12.91
N TRP A 106 5.81 0.07 -14.02
CA TRP A 106 7.15 0.64 -14.22
C TRP A 106 7.12 2.12 -14.62
N HIS A 107 5.94 2.64 -14.96
CA HIS A 107 5.71 4.04 -15.31
C HIS A 107 5.09 4.85 -14.15
N ARG A 108 5.03 4.30 -12.94
CA ARG A 108 4.57 5.02 -11.74
C ARG A 108 5.57 6.10 -11.35
N VAL A 109 5.10 7.31 -11.06
CA VAL A 109 5.94 8.48 -10.74
C VAL A 109 5.73 9.03 -9.34
N ILE A 110 4.59 8.72 -8.72
CA ILE A 110 4.32 8.97 -7.31
C ILE A 110 3.30 7.96 -6.82
N VAL A 111 3.55 7.38 -5.65
CA VAL A 111 2.82 6.24 -5.08
C VAL A 111 2.61 6.48 -3.59
N SER A 112 1.35 6.40 -3.15
CA SER A 112 1.00 6.24 -1.74
C SER A 112 0.82 4.75 -1.42
N GLY A 113 1.11 4.35 -0.19
CA GLY A 113 1.03 2.96 0.23
C GLY A 113 -0.18 2.70 1.12
N GLY A 114 -0.85 1.56 0.91
CA GLY A 114 -1.93 1.06 1.74
C GLY A 114 -1.44 0.37 3.02
N GLY A 115 -2.29 0.34 4.05
CA GLY A 115 -2.01 -0.37 5.30
C GLY A 115 -2.24 -1.88 5.22
N GLY A 116 -1.63 -2.63 6.15
CA GLY A 116 -1.86 -4.07 6.29
C GLY A 116 -3.19 -4.41 6.96
N GLY A 117 -3.68 -5.62 6.80
CA GLY A 117 -4.84 -6.14 7.54
C GLY A 117 -4.51 -6.51 9.00
N SER A 118 -5.56 -6.86 9.74
CA SER A 118 -5.49 -7.40 11.11
C SER A 118 -6.12 -8.79 11.19
N ASP A 119 -5.84 -9.48 12.29
CA ASP A 119 -6.44 -10.75 12.68
C ASP A 119 -7.93 -10.59 13.05
N ASN A 120 -8.26 -9.80 14.07
CA ASN A 120 -9.57 -9.83 14.71
C ASN A 120 -10.28 -8.46 14.58
N SER A 121 -11.56 -8.39 14.97
CA SER A 121 -12.24 -7.12 15.17
C SER A 121 -11.91 -6.55 16.55
N ALA A 122 -11.69 -5.22 16.64
CA ALA A 122 -11.47 -4.53 17.91
C ALA A 122 -12.64 -4.62 18.93
N SER A 123 -13.75 -5.27 18.57
CA SER A 123 -14.86 -5.60 19.48
C SER A 123 -14.66 -6.87 20.29
N VAL A 124 -13.74 -7.75 19.86
CA VAL A 124 -13.37 -8.98 20.55
C VAL A 124 -12.01 -8.73 21.18
N ASN A 125 -11.91 -8.91 22.50
CA ASN A 125 -10.67 -8.81 23.27
C ASN A 125 -9.99 -7.43 23.21
N THR A 126 -10.58 -6.42 23.86
CA THR A 126 -10.24 -4.99 23.70
C THR A 126 -8.90 -4.51 24.28
N GLU A 127 -8.01 -5.41 24.71
CA GLU A 127 -6.78 -5.05 25.42
C GLU A 127 -5.69 -4.58 24.43
N PHE A 128 -5.37 -3.30 24.46
CA PHE A 128 -4.26 -2.74 23.68
C PHE A 128 -2.93 -3.36 24.11
N ARG A 129 -2.18 -3.92 23.15
CA ARG A 129 -0.96 -4.71 23.37
C ARG A 129 -1.19 -5.97 24.22
N GLY A 130 -2.42 -6.48 24.21
CA GLY A 130 -2.78 -7.73 24.82
C GLY A 130 -2.35 -8.94 23.99
N PRO A 131 -2.63 -10.16 24.47
CA PRO A 131 -2.24 -11.42 23.83
C PRO A 131 -3.00 -11.76 22.53
N ASP A 132 -3.85 -10.87 22.05
CA ASP A 132 -4.73 -11.05 20.89
C ASP A 132 -4.79 -9.78 20.05
N ASP A 133 -3.69 -9.01 20.07
CA ASP A 133 -3.53 -7.75 19.35
C ASP A 133 -2.68 -7.96 18.10
N GLY A 134 -3.30 -8.44 17.02
CA GLY A 134 -2.74 -8.53 15.68
C GLY A 134 -3.02 -7.28 14.84
N SER A 135 -2.65 -6.12 15.35
CA SER A 135 -2.75 -4.87 14.59
C SER A 135 -1.86 -4.87 13.33
N GLY A 136 -2.39 -4.35 12.23
CA GLY A 136 -1.70 -4.19 10.96
C GLY A 136 -0.80 -2.95 10.93
N GLY A 137 0.22 -3.00 10.09
CA GLY A 137 1.17 -1.92 9.86
C GLY A 137 0.65 -0.82 8.97
N SER A 138 0.91 0.43 9.35
CA SER A 138 0.65 1.58 8.49
C SER A 138 1.46 1.53 7.19
N GLY A 139 0.78 1.80 6.07
CA GLY A 139 1.40 2.20 4.81
C GLY A 139 1.68 3.70 4.78
N GLY A 140 2.11 4.22 3.63
CA GLY A 140 2.25 5.67 3.44
C GLY A 140 3.60 6.29 3.79
N GLY A 141 4.41 5.59 4.57
CA GLY A 141 5.79 5.97 4.83
C GLY A 141 6.69 5.60 3.64
N ILE A 142 7.75 6.39 3.42
CA ILE A 142 8.85 5.96 2.52
C ILE A 142 9.42 4.62 2.97
N ILE A 143 9.50 4.42 4.29
CA ILE A 143 9.62 3.12 4.92
C ILE A 143 8.27 2.85 5.59
N SER A 144 7.63 1.74 5.23
CA SER A 144 6.35 1.34 5.81
C SER A 144 6.53 0.77 7.22
N GLN A 145 5.41 0.55 7.91
CA GLN A 145 5.41 -0.06 9.23
C GLN A 145 5.20 -1.57 9.14
N GLY A 146 5.85 -2.28 10.06
CA GLY A 146 5.60 -3.70 10.32
C GLY A 146 4.29 -3.87 11.09
N TYR A 147 4.08 -5.02 11.72
CA TYR A 147 2.80 -5.35 12.34
C TYR A 147 2.98 -5.85 13.77
N TRP A 148 1.89 -6.12 14.46
CA TRP A 148 1.91 -6.67 15.81
C TRP A 148 1.45 -8.12 15.79
N VAL A 149 2.05 -8.91 16.67
CA VAL A 149 1.63 -10.27 17.01
C VAL A 149 1.58 -10.35 18.52
N ASP A 150 0.42 -10.69 19.08
CA ASP A 150 0.21 -10.70 20.53
C ASP A 150 0.68 -9.40 21.20
N GLY A 151 0.41 -8.24 20.57
CA GLY A 151 0.80 -6.92 21.08
C GLY A 151 2.31 -6.60 20.99
N LYS A 152 3.12 -7.48 20.39
CA LYS A 152 4.55 -7.28 20.15
C LYS A 152 4.81 -6.87 18.71
N TYR A 153 5.53 -5.76 18.54
CA TYR A 153 5.85 -5.23 17.22
C TYR A 153 6.89 -6.11 16.50
N ASN A 154 6.62 -6.42 15.24
CA ASN A 154 7.49 -7.11 14.31
C ASN A 154 7.88 -6.16 13.16
N GLY A 155 9.12 -5.66 13.22
CA GLY A 155 9.63 -4.62 12.32
C GLY A 155 10.74 -5.06 11.38
N GLU A 156 10.93 -6.36 11.15
CA GLU A 156 12.08 -6.88 10.39
C GLU A 156 11.91 -6.78 8.86
N ARG A 157 10.68 -6.61 8.38
CA ARG A 157 10.30 -6.75 6.96
C ARG A 157 9.56 -5.52 6.45
N LEU A 158 10.19 -4.36 6.58
CA LEU A 158 9.56 -3.07 6.25
C LEU A 158 9.72 -2.75 4.78
N ALA A 159 8.60 -2.57 4.07
CA ALA A 159 8.65 -2.17 2.67
C ALA A 159 9.25 -0.76 2.54
N ASN A 160 10.05 -0.53 1.51
CA ASN A 160 10.70 0.75 1.25
C ASN A 160 10.92 0.96 -0.27
N SER A 161 11.88 1.79 -0.67
CA SER A 161 12.17 2.10 -2.08
C SER A 161 12.81 0.95 -2.87
N SER A 162 13.40 -0.04 -2.20
CA SER A 162 14.13 -1.15 -2.84
C SER A 162 13.81 -2.54 -2.30
N PHE A 163 12.98 -2.63 -1.24
CA PHE A 163 12.65 -3.87 -0.58
C PHE A 163 11.16 -3.93 -0.21
N GLY A 164 10.61 -5.14 -0.24
CA GLY A 164 9.25 -5.48 0.18
C GLY A 164 8.82 -6.80 -0.45
N PHE A 165 7.54 -7.15 -0.36
CA PHE A 165 7.03 -8.38 -0.95
C PHE A 165 7.05 -8.34 -2.47
N SER A 166 6.39 -7.36 -3.07
CA SER A 166 6.46 -7.15 -4.51
C SER A 166 6.19 -5.72 -4.92
N PHE A 167 6.67 -5.38 -6.10
CA PHE A 167 6.51 -4.07 -6.69
C PHE A 167 5.05 -3.83 -7.06
N GLY A 168 4.35 -2.98 -6.30
CA GLY A 168 2.93 -2.69 -6.55
C GLY A 168 1.92 -3.58 -5.83
N TYR A 169 2.35 -4.65 -5.15
CA TYR A 169 1.43 -5.62 -4.53
C TYR A 169 1.85 -5.95 -3.09
N GLY A 170 0.87 -6.06 -2.21
CA GLY A 170 1.02 -6.66 -0.88
C GLY A 170 0.75 -8.17 -0.94
N GLU A 171 1.39 -8.91 -0.04
CA GLU A 171 1.26 -10.37 0.05
C GLU A 171 -0.13 -10.80 0.57
N SER A 172 -0.72 -11.81 -0.06
CA SER A 172 -1.92 -12.49 0.44
C SER A 172 -1.58 -13.53 1.52
N ALA A 173 -2.50 -13.72 2.47
CA ALA A 173 -2.41 -14.75 3.49
C ALA A 173 -2.22 -16.15 2.92
N ARG A 174 -1.45 -16.99 3.62
CA ARG A 174 -1.11 -18.37 3.22
C ARG A 174 -1.22 -19.33 4.40
N GLN A 175 -1.43 -20.61 4.12
CA GLN A 175 -1.67 -21.61 5.16
C GLN A 175 -0.40 -22.04 5.90
N TYR A 176 0.75 -22.08 5.24
CA TYR A 176 1.95 -22.70 5.82
C TYR A 176 3.17 -21.78 5.83
N SER A 177 3.50 -21.17 4.69
CA SER A 177 4.63 -20.26 4.58
C SER A 177 4.46 -19.29 3.42
N SER A 178 5.15 -18.15 3.51
CA SER A 178 5.39 -17.25 2.38
C SER A 178 6.29 -17.92 1.34
N LEU A 179 5.95 -17.74 0.05
CA LEU A 179 6.82 -18.17 -1.05
C LEU A 179 7.97 -17.20 -1.31
N HIS A 180 7.86 -15.95 -0.85
CA HIS A 180 8.94 -14.97 -0.99
C HIS A 180 10.05 -15.28 0.02
N GLU A 181 11.33 -15.24 -0.37
CA GLU A 181 12.46 -15.65 0.47
C GLU A 181 12.52 -14.93 1.83
N HIS A 182 12.25 -13.63 1.84
CA HIS A 182 12.21 -12.78 3.04
C HIS A 182 10.87 -12.79 3.81
N GLY A 183 9.84 -13.46 3.29
CA GLY A 183 8.54 -13.52 3.95
C GLY A 183 8.52 -14.42 5.18
N VAL A 184 7.39 -14.46 5.89
CA VAL A 184 7.23 -15.31 7.09
C VAL A 184 7.26 -16.79 6.69
N LYS A 185 8.11 -17.59 7.35
CA LYS A 185 8.35 -18.99 6.99
C LYS A 185 7.63 -20.02 7.84
N SER A 186 7.12 -19.61 8.99
CA SER A 186 6.39 -20.47 9.90
C SER A 186 5.04 -19.85 10.20
N ALA A 187 4.00 -20.60 9.89
CA ALA A 187 2.65 -20.29 10.29
C ALA A 187 2.39 -20.73 11.74
N ASP A 188 1.57 -19.99 12.48
CA ASP A 188 1.13 -20.34 13.82
C ASP A 188 -0.38 -20.13 13.99
N GLY A 189 -1.02 -21.10 14.66
CA GLY A 189 -2.46 -21.10 14.91
C GLY A 189 -3.38 -21.28 13.69
N THR A 190 -4.57 -20.69 13.78
CA THR A 190 -5.73 -20.88 12.90
C THR A 190 -5.60 -20.15 11.54
N SER A 191 -6.68 -20.16 10.74
CA SER A 191 -6.76 -19.46 9.46
C SER A 191 -7.08 -17.97 9.55
N ASP A 192 -7.17 -17.42 10.76
CA ASP A 192 -7.35 -15.99 10.95
C ASP A 192 -6.06 -15.25 10.58
N ARG A 193 -5.92 -14.86 9.31
CA ARG A 193 -4.65 -14.35 8.78
C ARG A 193 -4.86 -13.20 7.82
N PRO A 194 -4.20 -12.06 8.04
CA PRO A 194 -4.40 -10.88 7.24
C PRO A 194 -3.62 -10.86 5.93
N GLY A 195 -4.13 -10.08 4.98
CA GLY A 195 -3.39 -9.69 3.78
C GLY A 195 -2.62 -8.38 3.99
N ALA A 196 -1.49 -8.19 3.30
CA ALA A 196 -0.62 -7.03 3.47
C ALA A 196 -0.95 -5.85 2.56
N GLY A 197 -0.50 -4.66 2.95
CA GLY A 197 -0.73 -3.42 2.18
C GLY A 197 0.12 -3.33 0.90
N ALA A 198 -0.45 -2.78 -0.16
CA ALA A 198 0.26 -2.50 -1.41
C ALA A 198 1.00 -1.15 -1.35
N GLY A 199 1.96 -0.92 -2.25
CA GLY A 199 2.70 0.34 -2.30
C GLY A 199 3.62 0.43 -3.50
N TRP A 200 4.68 1.23 -3.40
CA TRP A 200 5.81 1.15 -4.32
C TRP A 200 6.37 -0.27 -4.29
N PHE A 201 6.75 -0.72 -3.10
CA PHE A 201 6.76 -2.13 -2.71
C PHE A 201 5.70 -2.38 -1.64
N GLY A 202 4.98 -3.50 -1.74
CA GLY A 202 4.01 -3.90 -0.72
C GLY A 202 4.65 -4.60 0.47
N GLY A 203 3.88 -4.69 1.55
CA GLY A 203 4.27 -5.39 2.77
C GLY A 203 4.12 -6.92 2.68
N PHE A 204 4.63 -7.59 3.71
CA PHE A 204 4.50 -9.04 3.88
C PHE A 204 3.29 -9.41 4.75
N ALA A 205 2.69 -10.56 4.47
CA ALA A 205 1.55 -11.07 5.23
C ALA A 205 2.01 -11.61 6.59
N GLY A 206 1.17 -11.44 7.60
CA GLY A 206 1.32 -12.16 8.87
C GLY A 206 0.81 -13.58 8.71
N LEU A 207 1.55 -14.56 9.24
CA LEU A 207 1.12 -15.97 9.24
C LEU A 207 0.83 -16.48 10.66
N ASN A 208 0.58 -15.58 11.60
CA ASN A 208 0.16 -15.90 12.96
C ASN A 208 -1.34 -15.55 13.10
N ARG A 209 -2.10 -16.43 13.77
CA ARG A 209 -3.54 -16.23 14.01
C ARG A 209 -3.92 -14.98 14.81
N ASN A 210 -2.99 -14.47 15.61
CA ASN A 210 -3.17 -13.30 16.47
C ASN A 210 -2.29 -12.14 15.96
N GLY A 211 -2.06 -12.12 14.64
CA GLY A 211 -1.04 -11.29 14.01
C GLY A 211 -1.61 -10.42 12.89
N GLY A 212 -1.12 -9.18 12.81
CA GLY A 212 -1.38 -8.28 11.70
C GLY A 212 -0.49 -8.57 10.48
N SER A 213 -0.53 -7.69 9.48
CA SER A 213 0.39 -7.72 8.33
C SER A 213 1.04 -6.36 8.05
N GLY A 214 2.14 -6.36 7.29
CA GLY A 214 2.90 -5.14 7.00
C GLY A 214 2.18 -4.18 6.04
N GLY A 215 2.43 -2.88 6.19
CA GLY A 215 1.99 -1.86 5.23
C GLY A 215 2.89 -1.78 3.99
N GLY A 216 2.40 -1.14 2.93
CA GLY A 216 3.18 -0.84 1.73
C GLY A 216 3.87 0.52 1.78
N SER A 217 4.99 0.65 1.07
CA SER A 217 5.78 1.89 1.03
C SER A 217 5.19 2.93 0.07
N SER A 218 5.42 4.19 0.39
CA SER A 218 5.25 5.31 -0.54
C SER A 218 6.56 5.65 -1.23
N TRP A 219 6.45 6.27 -2.40
CA TRP A 219 7.62 6.68 -3.17
C TRP A 219 7.24 7.76 -4.17
N ALA A 220 8.20 8.61 -4.53
CA ALA A 220 8.04 9.58 -5.61
C ALA A 220 9.32 9.70 -6.42
N LEU A 221 9.18 9.91 -7.73
CA LEU A 221 10.30 10.14 -8.63
C LEU A 221 10.91 11.50 -8.33
N THR A 222 12.07 11.50 -7.68
CA THR A 222 12.85 12.69 -7.39
C THR A 222 14.21 12.67 -8.11
N LYS A 223 14.94 13.78 -8.07
CA LYS A 223 16.31 13.85 -8.62
C LYS A 223 17.32 12.94 -7.90
N ALA A 224 16.97 12.39 -6.73
CA ALA A 224 17.81 11.42 -6.04
C ALA A 224 17.85 10.06 -6.76
N LEU A 225 16.84 9.76 -7.61
CA LEU A 225 16.74 8.52 -8.38
C LEU A 225 16.88 7.27 -7.50
N ASP A 226 16.19 7.26 -6.37
CA ASP A 226 16.22 6.20 -5.36
C ASP A 226 15.26 5.05 -5.70
N TYR A 227 15.52 4.37 -6.82
CA TYR A 227 14.76 3.19 -7.26
C TYR A 227 15.71 2.03 -7.60
N PRO A 228 15.20 0.78 -7.65
CA PRO A 228 16.03 -0.38 -7.98
C PRO A 228 16.65 -0.26 -9.37
N SER A 229 17.95 -0.53 -9.48
CA SER A 229 18.66 -0.58 -10.76
C SER A 229 18.34 -1.87 -11.53
N GLY A 230 18.29 -1.79 -12.86
CA GLY A 230 18.05 -2.95 -13.72
C GLY A 230 16.57 -3.34 -13.79
N ASN A 231 16.30 -4.61 -14.07
CA ASN A 231 14.93 -5.09 -14.19
C ASN A 231 14.28 -5.29 -12.82
N ILE A 232 13.07 -4.75 -12.67
CA ILE A 232 12.21 -4.97 -11.51
C ILE A 232 11.26 -6.11 -11.85
N THR A 233 11.48 -7.27 -11.26
CA THR A 233 10.57 -8.42 -11.36
C THR A 233 9.37 -8.22 -10.45
N VAL A 234 8.18 -8.49 -10.98
CA VAL A 234 6.93 -8.28 -10.27
C VAL A 234 6.18 -9.59 -10.13
N TYR A 235 5.62 -9.77 -8.94
CA TYR A 235 4.69 -10.82 -8.62
C TYR A 235 3.36 -10.20 -8.17
N ASP A 236 2.24 -10.85 -8.48
CA ASP A 236 0.97 -10.48 -7.89
C ASP A 236 0.90 -10.84 -6.39
N SER A 237 -0.20 -10.50 -5.72
CA SER A 237 -0.42 -10.79 -4.29
C SER A 237 -0.33 -12.27 -3.93
N PHE A 238 -0.49 -13.18 -4.90
CA PHE A 238 -0.36 -14.63 -4.71
C PHE A 238 1.01 -15.18 -5.14
N TYR A 239 1.97 -14.29 -5.40
CA TYR A 239 3.33 -14.63 -5.80
C TYR A 239 3.43 -15.28 -7.19
N LYS A 240 2.48 -14.97 -8.10
CA LYS A 240 2.60 -15.34 -9.52
C LYS A 240 3.36 -14.25 -10.26
N ASN A 241 4.39 -14.63 -11.01
CA ASN A 241 5.16 -13.67 -11.82
C ASN A 241 4.26 -13.04 -12.90
N ILE A 242 4.26 -11.71 -12.98
CA ILE A 242 3.48 -10.95 -13.97
C ILE A 242 4.34 -10.11 -14.91
N GLY A 243 5.67 -10.14 -14.75
CA GLY A 243 6.61 -9.49 -15.65
C GLY A 243 7.90 -9.04 -14.98
N SER A 244 8.84 -8.60 -15.82
CA SER A 244 10.11 -8.02 -15.38
C SER A 244 10.57 -7.01 -16.43
N GLN A 245 10.70 -5.74 -16.02
CA GLN A 245 11.13 -4.64 -16.89
C GLN A 245 11.96 -3.63 -16.08
N PRO A 246 12.84 -2.86 -16.73
CA PRO A 246 13.46 -1.72 -16.06
C PRO A 246 12.42 -0.66 -15.71
N TYR A 247 12.72 0.14 -14.68
CA TYR A 247 11.94 1.35 -14.41
C TYR A 247 12.00 2.30 -15.62
N ALA A 248 10.88 2.93 -15.96
CA ALA A 248 10.72 3.60 -17.25
C ALA A 248 11.48 4.92 -17.39
N PHE A 249 11.76 5.58 -16.26
CA PHE A 249 12.32 6.93 -16.26
C PHE A 249 13.74 6.97 -15.70
N ASN A 250 14.51 7.92 -16.21
CA ASN A 250 15.87 8.22 -15.79
C ASN A 250 16.08 9.73 -15.64
N SER A 251 17.32 10.13 -15.32
CA SER A 251 17.72 11.53 -15.12
C SER A 251 17.34 12.50 -16.26
N SER A 252 17.19 12.00 -17.48
CA SER A 252 16.93 12.83 -18.67
C SER A 252 15.45 13.06 -18.98
N ASP A 253 14.52 12.29 -18.39
CA ASP A 253 13.09 12.37 -18.73
C ASP A 253 12.39 13.60 -18.15
N GLY A 254 12.94 14.18 -17.09
CA GLY A 254 12.48 15.44 -16.49
C GLY A 254 11.23 15.32 -15.62
N TYR A 255 10.74 14.12 -15.33
CA TYR A 255 9.54 13.88 -14.51
C TYR A 255 9.80 13.91 -13.00
N PHE A 256 10.54 14.91 -12.52
CA PHE A 256 10.93 14.99 -11.13
C PHE A 256 9.96 15.82 -10.30
N PHE A 257 9.50 15.22 -9.22
CA PHE A 257 8.78 15.91 -8.18
C PHE A 257 9.75 16.61 -7.22
N ASN A 258 9.33 17.79 -6.77
CA ASN A 258 9.96 18.56 -5.70
C ASN A 258 8.95 18.73 -4.55
N ASP A 259 9.44 19.23 -3.40
CA ASP A 259 8.64 19.50 -2.21
C ASP A 259 7.79 18.30 -1.76
N ILE A 260 8.38 17.10 -1.84
CA ILE A 260 7.71 15.87 -1.42
C ILE A 260 7.34 15.97 0.05
N ARG A 261 6.06 15.73 0.34
CA ARG A 261 5.55 15.52 1.69
C ARG A 261 4.87 14.17 1.73
N ASN A 262 5.24 13.34 2.69
CA ASN A 262 4.62 12.05 2.92
C ASN A 262 4.20 11.93 4.39
N TYR A 263 3.03 11.35 4.64
CA TYR A 263 2.54 11.09 5.98
C TYR A 263 1.83 9.75 6.01
N ALA A 264 2.23 8.86 6.91
CA ALA A 264 1.43 7.70 7.26
C ALA A 264 0.26 8.12 8.18
N GLY A 265 -0.75 7.27 8.35
CA GLY A 265 -1.78 7.47 9.37
C GLY A 265 -3.15 7.87 8.85
N ILE A 266 -3.44 7.68 7.55
CA ILE A 266 -4.75 8.00 6.97
C ILE A 266 -5.65 6.75 7.08
N TRP A 267 -6.79 6.88 7.77
CA TRP A 267 -7.70 5.75 8.01
C TRP A 267 -9.01 5.84 7.22
N GLU A 268 -9.42 7.06 6.88
CA GLU A 268 -10.70 7.38 6.26
C GLU A 268 -10.48 8.21 4.98
N GLY A 269 -9.58 7.74 4.10
CA GLY A 269 -9.19 8.45 2.87
C GLY A 269 -10.00 8.07 1.62
N ASN A 270 -10.62 6.88 1.61
CA ASN A 270 -11.32 6.28 0.45
C ASN A 270 -10.52 6.27 -0.88
N GLY A 271 -9.20 6.41 -0.85
CA GLY A 271 -8.41 6.63 -2.06
C GLY A 271 -8.78 7.96 -2.75
N GLN A 272 -7.97 8.99 -2.63
CA GLN A 272 -8.24 10.28 -3.28
C GLN A 272 -6.99 10.82 -3.98
N LEU A 273 -7.20 11.40 -5.16
CA LEU A 273 -6.18 12.14 -5.88
C LEU A 273 -6.69 13.55 -6.18
N ILE A 274 -5.92 14.56 -5.78
CA ILE A 274 -6.19 15.97 -6.07
C ILE A 274 -5.06 16.49 -6.95
N LEU A 275 -5.43 17.04 -8.10
CA LEU A 275 -4.55 17.69 -9.04
C LEU A 275 -4.81 19.20 -8.97
N THR A 276 -3.81 19.98 -8.59
CA THR A 276 -3.90 21.45 -8.58
C THR A 276 -2.96 22.01 -9.63
N ILE A 277 -3.46 22.84 -10.54
CA ILE A 277 -2.59 23.59 -11.45
C ILE A 277 -2.09 24.83 -10.71
N LEU A 278 -0.78 24.93 -10.48
CA LEU A 278 -0.20 26.07 -9.78
C LEU A 278 0.18 27.21 -10.73
N ASP A 279 0.65 26.87 -11.94
CA ASP A 279 1.06 27.86 -12.95
C ASP A 279 1.05 27.22 -14.35
N THR A 280 0.98 28.07 -15.36
CA THR A 280 1.25 27.71 -16.75
C THR A 280 2.47 28.51 -17.20
N LEU A 281 3.57 27.82 -17.53
CA LEU A 281 4.75 28.51 -18.03
C LEU A 281 4.41 29.07 -19.42
N LYS A 282 4.22 30.39 -19.49
CA LYS A 282 4.12 31.12 -20.75
C LYS A 282 5.54 31.25 -21.31
N CYS A 283 5.84 30.53 -22.38
CA CYS A 283 7.06 30.80 -23.13
C CYS A 283 7.05 32.26 -23.62
N PRO A 284 8.03 33.09 -23.24
CA PRO A 284 8.15 34.42 -23.83
C PRO A 284 8.59 34.23 -25.28
N THR A 285 7.66 34.43 -26.21
CA THR A 285 7.85 34.74 -27.63
C THR A 285 8.77 33.84 -28.46
N PHE A 286 8.19 33.12 -29.44
CA PHE A 286 8.58 33.27 -30.84
C PHE A 286 7.33 33.08 -31.73
N TYR A 287 7.17 33.94 -32.74
CA TYR A 287 6.20 33.80 -33.82
C TYR A 287 6.45 32.49 -34.56
N SER A 288 5.74 31.44 -34.18
CA SER A 288 5.48 30.26 -35.02
C SER A 288 4.29 29.53 -34.45
N SER A 289 3.29 29.27 -35.30
CA SER A 289 2.12 28.48 -35.00
C SER A 289 2.54 27.07 -34.60
N TYR A 290 2.51 26.78 -33.29
CA TYR A 290 2.47 25.50 -32.55
C TYR A 290 3.33 25.61 -31.28
N ILE A 291 2.72 25.99 -30.15
CA ILE A 291 3.41 26.04 -28.83
C ILE A 291 2.93 24.87 -27.95
N PRO A 292 3.83 24.06 -27.37
CA PRO A 292 3.51 23.24 -26.21
C PRO A 292 3.63 24.11 -24.95
N SER A 293 2.51 24.40 -24.30
CA SER A 293 2.47 25.02 -22.98
C SER A 293 2.87 24.00 -21.91
N SER A 294 3.80 24.37 -21.03
CA SER A 294 4.15 23.58 -19.84
C SER A 294 3.25 23.97 -18.66
N ILE A 295 2.78 22.99 -17.88
CA ILE A 295 1.83 23.19 -16.78
C ILE A 295 2.48 22.69 -15.48
N LEU A 296 2.39 23.48 -14.42
CA LEU A 296 2.85 23.14 -13.08
C LEU A 296 1.68 22.51 -12.31
N PHE A 297 1.88 21.31 -11.77
CA PHE A 297 0.86 20.61 -10.99
C PHE A 297 1.35 20.31 -9.57
N THR A 298 0.46 20.39 -8.59
CA THR A 298 0.56 19.69 -7.31
C THR A 298 -0.35 18.48 -7.35
N PHE A 299 0.22 17.30 -7.09
CA PHE A 299 -0.56 16.11 -6.82
C PHE A 299 -0.65 15.91 -5.31
N ILE A 300 -1.85 15.67 -4.81
CA ILE A 300 -2.13 15.21 -3.45
C ILE A 300 -2.76 13.84 -3.59
N ILE A 301 -2.14 12.83 -2.99
CA ILE A 301 -2.61 11.46 -3.00
C ILE A 301 -2.91 11.03 -1.57
N LEU A 302 -4.08 10.42 -1.37
CA LEU A 302 -4.58 9.86 -0.13
C LEU A 302 -4.93 8.39 -0.39
N ASP A 303 -4.46 7.49 0.47
CA ASP A 303 -4.90 6.09 0.58
C ASP A 303 -5.60 5.88 1.93
#